data_AF-A0A7C3M646-F1
#
_entry.id   AF-A0A7C3M646-F1
#
_cell.length_a   1.000
_cell.length_b   1.000
_cell.length_c   1.000
_cell.angle_alpha   90.00
_cell.angle_beta   90.00
_cell.angle_gamma   90.00
#
_symmetry.space_group_name_H-M   'P 1'
#
loop_
_entity.id
_entity.type
_entity.pdbx_description
1 polymer ?
#
loop_
_entity_poly.entity_id
_entity_poly.type
_entity_poly.pdbx_seq_one_letter_code
_entity_poly.pdbx_strand_id
1 'polypeptide(L)' 'KDIVKVITIDGLRVEFPDGWSLIRASNTQPALVLRFEATTKEKLELYQRAFEDVISSL' A
#
# COMPACT_ATOMS: atom_id res chain seq x y z
N LYS A 1 -11.27 -4.57 -8.25
CA LYS A 1 -10.58 -4.52 -6.94
C LYS A 1 -11.46 -3.71 -6.02
N ASP A 2 -12.01 -4.31 -4.97
CA ASP A 2 -12.92 -3.62 -4.06
C ASP A 2 -12.13 -2.66 -3.18
N ILE A 3 -12.07 -1.39 -3.60
CA ILE A 3 -11.49 -0.32 -2.80
C ILE A 3 -12.60 0.25 -1.94
N VAL A 4 -12.43 0.19 -0.62
CA VAL A 4 -13.37 0.78 0.34
C VAL A 4 -13.12 2.28 0.44
N LYS A 5 -11.85 2.67 0.56
CA LYS A 5 -11.46 4.06 0.77
C LYS A 5 -10.04 4.35 0.32
N VAL A 6 -9.82 5.57 -0.15
CA VAL A 6 -8.49 6.11 -0.42
C VAL A 6 -8.29 7.34 0.47
N ILE A 7 -7.12 7.42 1.13
CA ILE A 7 -6.74 8.51 2.03
C ILE A 7 -5.38 9.04 1.55
N THR A 8 -5.30 10.35 1.33
CA THR A 8 -4.12 11.02 0.73
C THR A 8 -3.46 12.05 1.64
N ILE A 9 -3.74 12.00 2.94
CA ILE A 9 -3.27 13.00 3.91
C ILE A 9 -1.75 12.88 4.15
N ASP A 10 -1.23 11.66 4.24
CA ASP A 10 0.19 11.37 4.49
C ASP A 10 0.64 10.19 3.61
N GLY A 11 0.97 10.52 2.37
CA GLY A 11 1.17 9.53 1.31
C GLY A 11 -0.16 9.03 0.75
N LEU A 12 -0.21 7.77 0.33
CA LEU A 12 -1.39 7.11 -0.21
C LEU A 12 -1.69 5.87 0.63
N ARG A 13 -2.82 5.91 1.34
CA ARG A 13 -3.40 4.75 2.03
C ARG A 13 -4.65 4.29 1.28
N VAL A 14 -4.69 3.00 0.96
CA VAL A 14 -5.84 2.35 0.32
C VAL A 14 -6.37 1.28 1.25
N GLU A 15 -7.66 1.37 1.56
CA GLU A 15 -8.38 0.40 2.40
C GLU A 15 -9.21 -0.52 1.51
N PHE A 16 -9.10 -1.82 1.76
CA PHE A 16 -9.80 -2.91 1.11
C PHE A 16 -10.68 -3.63 2.15
N PRO A 17 -11.68 -4.44 1.74
CA PRO A 17 -12.48 -5.22 2.70
C PRO A 17 -11.63 -6.15 3.57
N ASP A 18 -10.54 -6.68 3.00
CA ASP A 18 -9.69 -7.69 3.63
C ASP A 18 -8.36 -7.13 4.16
N GLY A 19 -8.19 -5.80 4.26
CA GLY A 19 -6.93 -5.21 4.71
C GLY A 19 -6.66 -3.80 4.20
N TRP A 20 -5.41 -3.37 4.27
CA TRP A 20 -5.01 -2.03 3.82
C TRP A 20 -3.56 -2.00 3.34
N SER A 21 -3.25 -0.96 2.57
CA SER A 21 -1.91 -0.64 2.10
C SER A 21 -1.60 0.83 2.34
N LEU A 22 -0.35 1.15 2.62
CA LEU A 22 0.16 2.50 2.82
C LEU A 22 1.49 2.65 2.09
N ILE A 23 1.63 3.69 1.29
CA ILE A 23 2.90 4.22 0.82
C ILE A 23 3.04 5.67 1.29
N ARG A 24 4.21 6.04 1.79
CA ARG A 24 4.51 7.44 2.14
C ARG A 24 5.99 7.73 1.94
N ALA A 25 6.33 9.00 1.80
CA ALA A 25 7.70 9.45 1.98
C ALA A 25 8.10 9.32 3.47
N SER A 26 9.32 8.88 3.72
CA SER A 26 9.92 8.96 5.06
C SER A 26 10.24 10.41 5.38
N ASN A 27 9.99 10.80 6.64
CA ASN A 27 10.26 12.16 7.10
C ASN A 27 11.74 12.38 7.45
N THR A 28 12.50 11.31 7.71
CA THR A 28 13.85 11.38 8.29
C THR A 28 14.94 10.79 7.39
N GLN A 29 14.57 10.08 6.33
CA GLN A 29 15.50 9.42 5.43
C GLN A 29 14.98 9.54 3.98
N PRO A 30 15.86 9.55 2.96
CA PRO A 30 15.45 9.56 1.56
C PRO A 30 14.96 8.17 1.14
N ALA A 31 13.81 7.75 1.66
CA ALA A 31 13.22 6.44 1.44
C ALA A 31 11.69 6.51 1.36
N LEU A 32 11.09 5.61 0.59
CA LEU A 32 9.65 5.33 0.63
C LEU A 32 9.38 4.27 1.70
N VAL A 33 8.37 4.51 2.54
CA VAL A 33 7.90 3.54 3.52
C VAL A 33 6.63 2.89 2.98
N LEU A 34 6.66 1.57 2.88
CA LEU A 34 5.52 0.76 2.47
C LEU A 34 5.08 -0.13 3.63
N ARG A 35 3.77 -0.21 3.86
CA ARG A 35 3.16 -1.13 4.84
C ARG A 35 1.92 -1.75 4.24
N PHE A 36 1.75 -3.04 4.52
CA PHE A 36 0.64 -3.84 4.04
C PHE A 36 0.11 -4.68 5.18
N GLU A 37 -1.20 -4.80 5.24
CA GLU A 37 -1.89 -5.68 6.16
C GLU A 37 -3.04 -6.35 5.43
N ALA A 38 -3.23 -7.64 5.65
CA ALA A 38 -4.34 -8.38 5.10
C ALA A 38 -4.74 -9.54 6.01
N THR A 39 -5.97 -9.99 5.87
CA THR A 39 -6.53 -11.13 6.62
C THR A 39 -5.97 -12.48 6.18
N THR A 40 -5.43 -12.59 4.95
CA THR A 40 -4.77 -13.79 4.44
C THR A 40 -3.45 -13.47 3.77
N LYS A 41 -2.58 -14.49 3.67
CA LYS A 41 -1.26 -14.36 3.04
C LYS A 41 -1.38 -14.04 1.54
N GLU A 42 -2.33 -14.65 0.85
CA GLU A 42 -2.57 -14.45 -0.57
C GLU A 42 -2.99 -13.00 -0.87
N LYS A 43 -3.84 -12.42 -0.01
CA LYS A 43 -4.24 -11.01 -0.11
C LYS A 43 -3.08 -10.07 0.20
N LEU A 44 -2.25 -10.41 1.20
CA LEU A 44 -1.06 -9.64 1.53
C LEU A 44 -0.09 -9.58 0.34
N GLU A 45 0.20 -10.73 -0.28
CA GLU A 45 1.06 -10.82 -1.46
C GLU A 45 0.46 -10.07 -2.67
N LEU A 46 -0.86 -10.14 -2.85
CA LEU A 46 -1.56 -9.38 -3.89
C LEU A 46 -1.39 -7.86 -3.71
N TYR A 47 -1.49 -7.37 -2.47
CA TYR A 47 -1.33 -5.95 -2.17
C TYR A 47 0.13 -5.49 -2.33
N GLN A 48 1.10 -6.32 -1.93
CA GLN A 48 2.52 -6.05 -2.13
C GLN A 48 2.86 -5.95 -3.63
N ARG A 49 2.50 -6.96 -4.43
CA ARG A 49 2.78 -6.97 -5.88
C ARG A 49 2.19 -5.77 -6.61
N ALA A 50 0.96 -5.40 -6.25
CA ALA A 50 0.31 -4.25 -6.89
C ALA A 50 1.10 -2.94 -6.70
N PHE A 51 1.84 -2.78 -5.60
CA PHE A 51 2.70 -1.62 -5.37
C PHE A 51 4.09 -1.78 -6.00
N GLU A 52 4.66 -2.98 -5.97
CA GLU A 52 5.94 -3.28 -6.64
C GLU A 52 5.85 -3.04 -8.16
N ASP A 53 4.75 -3.44 -8.79
CA ASP A 53 4.50 -3.21 -10.21
C ASP A 53 4.47 -1.71 -10.54
N VAL A 54 3.80 -0.92 -9.70
CA VAL A 54 3.73 0.54 -9.88
C VAL A 54 5.11 1.17 -9.72
N ILE A 55 5.85 0.80 -8.66
CA ILE A 55 7.20 1.36 -8.41
C ILE A 55 8.17 0.97 -9.52
N SER A 56 8.11 -0.28 -10.00
CA SER A 56 8.99 -0.75 -11.08
C SER A 56 8.65 -0.12 -12.44
N SER A 57 7.46 0.47 -12.58
CA SER A 57 7.03 1.19 -13.78
C SER A 57 7.36 2.69 -13.78
N LEU A 58 7.89 3.22 -12.65
CA LEU A 58 8.36 4.59 -12.51
C LEU A 58 9.82 4.72 -12.99
#